data_AF-A0A9D8MVJ2-F1
#
_entry.id   AF-A0A9D8MVJ2-F1
#
_cell.length_a   1.000
_cell.length_b   1.000
_cell.length_c   1.000
_cell.angle_alpha   90.00
_cell.angle_beta   90.00
_cell.angle_gamma   90.00
#
_symmetry.space_group_name_H-M   'P 1'
#
loop_
_entity.id
_entity.type
_entity.pdbx_description
1 polymer ?
#
loop_
_entity_poly.entity_id
_entity_poly.type
_entity_poly.pdbx_seq_one_letter_code
_entity_poly.pdbx_strand_id
1 'polypeptide(L)'
;RTEEADRLRRSKPVIMGEFGTFKENETTLDAGIRFAKELKKAALDFGFKGTCFWTLDTFEQERVWNLMYENGRMLREVNEE
;
A
#
# COMPACT_ATOMS: atom_id res chain seq x y z
N ARG A 1 17.60 11.08 7.78
CA ARG A 1 17.46 11.22 6.30
C ARG A 1 18.65 12.01 5.78
N THR A 2 19.26 11.64 4.66
CA THR A 2 20.45 12.34 4.13
C THR A 2 20.04 13.56 3.30
N GLU A 3 20.90 14.58 3.25
CA GLU A 3 20.69 15.76 2.39
C GLU A 3 20.55 15.39 0.91
N GLU A 4 21.29 14.37 0.49
CA GLU A 4 21.19 13.80 -0.86
C GLU A 4 19.79 13.26 -1.16
N ALA A 5 19.21 12.48 -0.24
CA ALA A 5 17.86 11.94 -0.39
C ALA A 5 16.79 13.05 -0.39
N ASP A 6 17.03 14.14 0.33
CA ASP A 6 16.17 15.33 0.31
C ASP A 6 16.25 16.09 -1.02
N ARG A 7 17.45 16.25 -1.57
CA ARG A 7 17.66 16.87 -2.88
C ARG A 7 17.04 16.04 -4.00
N LEU A 8 17.25 14.73 -4.00
CA LEU A 8 16.68 13.83 -5.03
C LEU A 8 15.16 13.78 -4.99
N ARG A 9 14.54 13.77 -3.80
CA ARG A 9 13.06 13.83 -3.67
C ARG A 9 12.46 15.10 -4.30
N ARG A 10 13.20 16.21 -4.32
CA ARG A 10 12.73 17.47 -4.91
C ARG A 10 12.84 17.50 -6.44
N SER A 11 13.72 16.69 -7.03
CA SER A 11 14.00 16.74 -8.47
C SER A 11 13.54 15.51 -9.25
N LYS A 12 13.17 14.42 -8.57
CA LYS A 12 12.73 13.17 -9.20
C LYS A 12 11.32 12.79 -8.77
N PRO A 13 10.52 12.16 -9.65
CA PRO A 13 9.25 11.57 -9.23
C PRO A 13 9.50 10.51 -8.16
N VAL A 14 8.66 10.50 -7.13
CA VAL A 14 8.73 9.52 -6.05
C VAL A 14 7.52 8.60 -6.13
N ILE A 15 7.78 7.30 -6.06
CA ILE A 15 6.77 6.24 -5.97
C ILE A 15 6.84 5.67 -4.56
N MET A 16 5.69 5.38 -3.96
CA MET A 16 5.64 4.64 -2.70
C MET A 16 5.88 3.17 -3.04
N GLY A 17 7.12 2.73 -2.90
CA GLY A 17 7.59 1.43 -3.38
C GLY A 17 6.90 0.25 -2.69
N GLU A 18 6.56 0.40 -1.42
CA GLU A 18 5.80 -0.61 -0.67
C GLU A 18 4.89 0.08 0.35
N PHE A 19 3.66 -0.36 0.41
CA PHE A 19 2.72 -0.11 1.51
C PHE A 19 1.82 -1.33 1.67
N GLY A 20 1.24 -1.53 2.84
CA GLY A 20 0.34 -2.66 3.05
C GLY A 20 -0.46 -2.50 4.32
N THR A 21 -1.24 -3.52 4.65
CA THR A 21 -2.11 -3.51 5.80
C THR A 21 -1.77 -4.67 6.73
N PHE A 22 -1.58 -4.39 8.01
CA PHE A 22 -1.39 -5.40 9.05
C PHE A 22 -2.70 -5.75 9.76
N LYS A 23 -2.95 -7.04 9.98
CA LYS A 23 -4.15 -7.57 10.64
C LYS A 23 -4.29 -7.16 12.10
N GLU A 24 -3.18 -6.84 12.77
CA GLU A 24 -3.19 -6.33 14.14
C GLU A 24 -3.75 -4.91 14.27
N ASN A 25 -3.71 -4.13 13.19
CA ASN A 25 -4.25 -2.77 13.14
C ASN A 25 -5.64 -2.77 12.50
N GLU A 26 -5.76 -3.44 11.36
CA GLU A 26 -7.03 -3.59 10.64
C GLU A 26 -7.51 -5.04 10.77
N THR A 27 -8.31 -5.31 11.79
CA THR A 27 -8.63 -6.68 12.23
C THR A 27 -9.58 -7.44 11.29
N THR A 28 -10.24 -6.75 10.37
CA THR A 28 -11.10 -7.36 9.34
C THR A 28 -10.57 -7.06 7.94
N LEU A 29 -10.89 -7.93 6.99
CA LEU A 29 -10.53 -7.70 5.59
C LEU A 29 -11.11 -6.37 5.08
N ASP A 30 -12.36 -6.05 5.40
CA ASP A 30 -13.00 -4.80 4.98
C ASP A 30 -12.29 -3.56 5.55
N ALA A 31 -11.87 -3.61 6.82
CA ALA A 31 -11.07 -2.54 7.41
C ALA A 31 -9.73 -2.39 6.69
N GLY A 32 -9.11 -3.52 6.34
CA GLY A 32 -7.83 -3.52 5.63
C GLY A 32 -7.92 -3.02 4.20
N ILE A 33 -9.00 -3.35 3.49
CA ILE A 33 -9.33 -2.81 2.17
C ILE A 33 -9.53 -1.29 2.27
N ARG A 34 -10.35 -0.83 3.22
CA ARG A 34 -10.61 0.61 3.42
C ARG A 34 -9.31 1.37 3.68
N PHE A 35 -8.50 0.90 4.62
CA PHE A 35 -7.21 1.52 4.94
C PHE A 35 -6.29 1.58 3.71
N ALA A 36 -6.18 0.49 2.96
CA ALA A 36 -5.35 0.44 1.77
C ALA A 36 -5.80 1.44 0.68
N LYS A 37 -7.11 1.58 0.46
CA LYS A 37 -7.68 2.57 -0.47
C LYS A 37 -7.38 4.00 -0.01
N GLU A 38 -7.61 4.29 1.27
CA GLU A 38 -7.37 5.62 1.84
C GLU A 38 -5.88 5.99 1.79
N LEU A 39 -4.98 5.07 2.13
CA LEU A 39 -3.53 5.32 2.08
C LEU A 39 -3.02 5.50 0.66
N LYS A 40 -3.48 4.65 -0.28
CA LYS A 40 -3.18 4.80 -1.72
C LYS A 40 -3.61 6.18 -2.21
N LYS A 41 -4.86 6.58 -1.91
CA LYS A 41 -5.39 7.90 -2.27
C LYS A 41 -4.57 9.03 -1.64
N ALA A 42 -4.30 8.97 -0.35
CA ALA A 42 -3.53 9.99 0.37
C ALA A 42 -2.10 10.14 -0.20
N ALA A 43 -1.45 9.04 -0.58
CA ALA A 43 -0.13 9.08 -1.20
C ALA A 43 -0.16 9.79 -2.56
N LEU A 44 -1.15 9.46 -3.40
CA LEU A 44 -1.32 10.11 -4.71
C LEU A 44 -1.63 11.61 -4.55
N ASP A 45 -2.54 11.97 -3.64
CA ASP A 45 -2.90 13.36 -3.33
C ASP A 45 -1.69 14.15 -2.77
N PHE A 46 -0.82 13.51 -2.00
CA PHE A 46 0.42 14.09 -1.49
C PHE A 46 1.48 14.33 -2.60
N GLY A 47 1.29 13.75 -3.78
CA GLY A 47 2.14 13.96 -4.95
C GLY A 47 3.08 12.80 -5.28
N PHE A 48 2.94 11.64 -4.63
CA PHE A 48 3.56 10.42 -5.13
C PHE A 48 3.03 10.11 -6.54
N LYS A 49 3.91 9.62 -7.42
CA LYS A 49 3.58 9.31 -8.82
C LYS A 49 3.06 7.89 -9.02
N GLY A 50 2.97 7.11 -7.95
CA GLY A 50 2.49 5.75 -7.95
C GLY A 50 2.71 5.11 -6.59
N THR A 51 2.11 3.94 -6.42
CA THR A 51 2.17 3.14 -5.21
C THR A 51 2.25 1.66 -5.60
N CYS A 52 2.96 0.86 -4.83
CA CYS A 52 2.98 -0.58 -5.00
C CYS A 52 2.61 -1.26 -3.68
N PHE A 53 1.56 -2.10 -3.74
CA PHE A 53 1.01 -2.74 -2.56
C PHE A 53 1.84 -3.99 -2.22
N TRP A 54 2.35 -4.05 -1.00
CA TRP A 54 2.93 -5.23 -0.41
C TRP A 54 1.82 -6.06 0.25
N THR A 55 1.52 -7.24 -0.27
CA THR A 55 2.16 -7.97 -1.37
C THR A 55 1.08 -8.65 -2.20
N LEU A 56 1.42 -9.14 -3.39
CA LEU A 56 0.51 -9.98 -4.18
C LEU A 56 0.08 -11.19 -3.34
N ASP A 57 1.04 -11.98 -2.86
CA ASP A 57 0.81 -13.14 -2.03
C ASP A 57 2.02 -13.36 -1.08
N THR A 58 1.84 -14.14 -0.02
CA THR A 58 2.92 -14.53 0.90
C THR A 58 2.53 -15.71 1.78
N PHE A 59 3.50 -16.59 2.04
CA PHE A 59 3.38 -17.70 2.99
C PHE A 59 4.12 -17.44 4.31
N GLU A 60 5.05 -16.48 4.33
CA GLU A 60 5.92 -16.22 5.49
C GLU A 60 5.39 -15.09 6.38
N GLN A 61 4.52 -14.23 5.83
CA GLN A 61 4.01 -13.04 6.51
C GLN A 61 2.51 -13.15 6.75
N GLU A 62 2.09 -14.09 7.58
CA GLU A 62 0.67 -14.33 7.90
C GLU A 62 -0.03 -13.14 8.58
N ARG A 63 0.71 -12.13 9.02
CA ARG A 63 0.17 -10.93 9.69
C ARG A 63 -0.32 -9.85 8.74
N VAL A 64 -0.03 -9.94 7.45
CA VAL A 64 -0.47 -8.93 6.46
C VAL A 64 -1.72 -9.39 5.70
N TRP A 65 -2.52 -8.43 5.26
CA TRP A 65 -3.54 -8.64 4.24
C TRP A 65 -2.86 -8.58 2.86
N ASN A 66 -2.49 -9.73 2.30
CA ASN A 66 -1.99 -9.79 0.92
C ASN A 66 -3.14 -9.63 -0.12
N LEU A 67 -2.80 -9.32 -1.37
CA LEU A 67 -3.79 -9.05 -2.42
C LEU A 67 -4.59 -10.30 -2.82
N MET A 68 -4.03 -11.50 -2.63
CA MET A 68 -4.70 -12.78 -2.94
C MET A 68 -5.69 -13.25 -1.86
N TYR A 69 -5.86 -12.52 -0.75
CA TYR A 69 -6.86 -12.84 0.27
C TYR A 69 -8.28 -13.05 -0.30
N GLU A 70 -9.00 -14.04 0.25
CA GLU A 70 -10.34 -14.43 -0.19
C GLU A 70 -10.45 -14.58 -1.73
N ASN A 71 -9.51 -15.35 -2.31
CA ASN A 71 -9.42 -15.56 -3.76
C ASN A 71 -9.32 -14.23 -4.54
N GLY A 72 -8.42 -13.35 -4.10
CA GLY A 72 -8.14 -12.08 -4.75
C GLY A 72 -9.18 -10.98 -4.50
N ARG A 73 -9.99 -11.07 -3.44
CA ARG A 73 -10.96 -10.02 -3.09
C ARG A 73 -10.26 -8.70 -2.77
N MET A 74 -9.19 -8.75 -1.98
CA MET A 74 -8.36 -7.59 -1.67
C MET A 74 -7.84 -6.92 -2.95
N LEU A 75 -7.31 -7.72 -3.90
CA LEU A 75 -6.82 -7.22 -5.18
C LEU A 75 -7.88 -6.43 -5.97
N ARG A 76 -9.11 -6.96 -6.03
CA ARG A 76 -10.22 -6.32 -6.75
C ARG A 76 -10.61 -5.01 -6.08
N GLU A 77 -10.94 -5.04 -4.80
CA GLU A 77 -11.54 -3.89 -4.11
C GLU A 77 -10.57 -2.71 -3.90
N VAL A 78 -9.27 -2.98 -3.70
CA VAL A 78 -8.22 -1.93 -3.56
C VAL A 78 -7.94 -1.21 -4.89
N ASN A 79 -8.31 -1.82 -6.02
CA ASN A 79 -8.09 -1.27 -7.36
C ASN A 79 -9.38 -0.78 -8.04
N GLU A 80 -10.55 -1.02 -7.47
CA GLU A 80 -11.81 -0.39 -7.89
C GLU A 80 -11.80 1.10 -7.52
N GLU A 81 -12.14 1.94 -8.51
CA GLU A 81 -12.25 3.41 -8.40
C GLU A 81 -13.38 3.85 -7.45
#